data_AF-A0A6J4TTT2-F1
#
_entry.id   AF-A0A6J4TTT2-F1
#
_cell.length_a   1.000
_cell.length_b   1.000
_cell.length_c   1.000
_cell.angle_alpha   90.00
_cell.angle_beta   90.00
_cell.angle_gamma   90.00
#
_symmetry.space_group_name_H-M   'P 1'
#
loop_
_entity.id
_entity.type
_entity.pdbx_description
1 polymer ?
#
loop_
_entity_poly.entity_id
_entity_poly.type
_entity_poly.pdbx_seq_one_letter_code
_entity_poly.pdbx_strand_id
1 'polypeptide(L)'
;MADHRNPPGVGPAIQEVSEKAQLLIREEIALAKAELTEKVTKLVKGAVVGIVAGVFALLGLLYLLDALSWFTWKLVQGGGGDDFWLGFLIVAILLFVLGAIAGFLASRFIKRGSPPTPKLAIEEAQLIKQTISSSTATPASRSEARS
;
A
#
# COMPACT_ATOMS: atom_id res chain seq x y z
N MET A 1 42.35 -58.33 11.25
CA MET A 1 42.36 -57.24 10.25
C MET A 1 41.54 -56.12 10.86
N ALA A 2 42.19 -55.14 11.51
CA ALA A 2 41.52 -54.08 12.25
C ALA A 2 41.38 -52.86 11.33
N ASP A 3 40.14 -52.47 11.02
CA ASP A 3 39.85 -51.29 10.22
C ASP A 3 39.78 -50.03 11.11
N HIS A 4 40.48 -48.99 10.67
CA HIS A 4 40.72 -47.76 11.40
C HIS A 4 39.51 -46.83 11.26
N ARG A 5 38.58 -46.91 12.21
CA ARG A 5 37.51 -45.91 12.38
C ARG A 5 38.12 -44.59 12.87
N ASN A 6 38.60 -43.76 11.95
CA ASN A 6 38.76 -42.33 12.22
C ASN A 6 37.36 -41.75 12.45
N PRO A 7 37.07 -41.14 13.62
CA PRO A 7 35.82 -40.39 13.78
C PRO A 7 35.80 -39.28 12.72
N PRO A 8 34.65 -38.98 12.09
CA PRO A 8 34.55 -37.86 11.16
C PRO A 8 35.14 -36.62 11.83
N GLY A 9 36.19 -36.05 11.22
CA GLY A 9 36.77 -34.81 11.70
C GLY A 9 35.71 -33.70 11.69
N VAL A 10 35.92 -32.67 12.52
CA VAL A 10 35.00 -31.53 12.62
C VAL A 10 34.84 -30.79 11.28
N GLY A 11 35.84 -30.85 10.40
CA GLY A 11 35.83 -30.23 9.06
C GLY A 11 34.69 -30.73 8.14
N PRO A 12 34.61 -32.04 7.86
CA PRO A 12 33.51 -32.63 7.08
C PRO A 12 32.10 -32.30 7.60
N ALA A 13 31.89 -32.29 8.92
CA ALA A 13 30.58 -31.98 9.50
C ALA A 13 30.19 -30.50 9.33
N ILE A 14 31.14 -29.57 9.46
CA ILE A 14 30.89 -28.14 9.21
C ILE A 14 30.54 -27.92 7.73
N GLN A 15 31.19 -28.64 6.82
CA GLN A 15 30.92 -28.56 5.39
C GLN A 15 29.49 -29.04 5.06
N GLU A 16 29.06 -30.16 5.63
CA GLU A 16 27.68 -30.67 5.47
C GLU A 16 26.62 -29.69 6.01
N VAL A 17 26.86 -29.09 7.17
CA VAL A 17 25.95 -28.08 7.74
C VAL A 17 25.89 -26.82 6.86
N SER A 18 27.03 -26.38 6.31
CA SER A 18 27.09 -25.24 5.39
C SER A 18 26.31 -25.51 4.11
N GLU A 19 26.46 -26.69 3.52
CA GLU A 19 25.73 -27.11 2.32
C GLU A 19 24.21 -27.17 2.58
N LYS A 20 23.78 -27.74 3.71
CA LYS A 20 22.36 -27.76 4.09
C LYS A 20 21.81 -26.36 4.34
N ALA A 21 22.57 -25.48 4.98
CA ALA A 21 22.16 -24.09 5.18
C ALA A 21 21.99 -23.34 3.85
N GLN A 22 22.89 -23.54 2.89
CA GLN A 22 22.78 -22.98 1.55
C GLN A 22 21.55 -23.52 0.80
N LEU A 23 21.25 -24.82 0.95
CA LEU A 23 20.06 -25.45 0.38
C LEU A 23 18.78 -24.79 0.92
N LEU A 24 18.66 -24.66 2.25
CA LEU A 24 17.50 -24.04 2.91
C LEU A 24 17.27 -22.60 2.44
N ILE A 25 18.34 -21.80 2.38
CA ILE A 25 18.25 -20.41 1.91
C ILE A 25 17.73 -20.37 0.46
N ARG A 26 18.20 -21.28 -0.39
CA ARG A 26 17.75 -21.35 -1.78
C ARG A 26 16.28 -21.76 -1.88
N GLU A 27 15.82 -22.68 -1.03
CA GLU A 27 14.43 -23.12 -0.95
C GLU A 27 13.50 -22.00 -0.46
N GLU A 28 13.88 -21.28 0.60
CA GLU A 28 13.14 -20.10 1.09
C GLU A 28 13.01 -19.02 0.03
N ILE A 29 14.09 -18.74 -0.72
CA ILE A 29 14.04 -17.81 -1.85
C ILE A 29 13.12 -18.34 -2.95
N ALA A 30 13.15 -19.64 -3.24
CA ALA A 30 12.28 -20.24 -4.26
C ALA A 30 10.80 -20.16 -3.85
N LEU A 31 10.50 -20.43 -2.59
CA LEU A 31 9.16 -20.33 -2.01
C LEU A 31 8.66 -18.89 -2.01
N ALA A 32 9.47 -17.95 -1.50
CA ALA A 32 9.14 -16.54 -1.49
C ALA A 32 8.91 -16.00 -2.91
N LYS A 33 9.72 -16.43 -3.89
CA LYS A 33 9.50 -16.10 -5.31
C LYS A 33 8.19 -16.66 -5.83
N ALA A 34 7.85 -17.91 -5.51
CA ALA A 34 6.59 -18.52 -5.92
C ALA A 34 5.38 -17.78 -5.32
N GLU A 35 5.40 -17.52 -4.01
CA GLU A 35 4.33 -16.80 -3.32
C GLU A 35 4.19 -15.35 -3.82
N LEU A 36 5.31 -14.65 -4.02
CA LEU A 36 5.31 -13.30 -4.57
C LEU A 36 4.75 -13.29 -6.00
N THR A 37 5.16 -14.24 -6.84
CA THR A 37 4.67 -14.36 -8.22
C THR A 37 3.16 -14.62 -8.24
N GLU A 38 2.66 -15.47 -7.36
CA GLU A 38 1.23 -15.74 -7.24
C GLU A 38 0.46 -14.48 -6.80
N LYS A 39 0.94 -13.77 -5.78
CA LYS A 39 0.35 -12.51 -5.29
C LYS A 39 0.33 -11.44 -6.37
N VAL A 40 1.46 -11.22 -7.05
CA VAL A 40 1.57 -10.25 -8.15
C VAL A 40 0.64 -10.63 -9.30
N THR A 41 0.60 -11.91 -9.68
CA THR A 41 -0.28 -12.39 -10.76
C THR A 41 -1.74 -12.15 -10.44
N LYS A 42 -2.18 -12.47 -9.20
CA LYS A 42 -3.55 -12.21 -8.74
C LYS A 42 -3.86 -10.71 -8.75
N LEU A 43 -2.93 -9.88 -8.26
CA LEU A 43 -3.08 -8.43 -8.26
C LEU A 43 -3.18 -7.87 -9.68
N VAL A 44 -2.33 -8.30 -10.60
CA VAL A 44 -2.34 -7.86 -12.01
C VAL A 44 -3.64 -8.28 -12.70
N LYS A 45 -4.09 -9.53 -12.54
CA LYS A 45 -5.37 -9.98 -13.08
C LYS A 45 -6.53 -9.17 -12.53
N GLY A 46 -6.55 -8.95 -11.22
CA GLY A 46 -7.54 -8.11 -10.56
C GLY A 46 -7.52 -6.66 -11.07
N ALA A 47 -6.33 -6.09 -11.27
CA ALA A 47 -6.16 -4.73 -11.79
C ALA A 47 -6.66 -4.62 -13.24
N VAL A 48 -6.35 -5.59 -14.11
CA VAL A 48 -6.84 -5.60 -15.50
C VAL A 48 -8.37 -5.63 -15.54
N VAL A 49 -8.98 -6.57 -14.81
CA VAL A 49 -10.45 -6.67 -14.74
C VAL A 49 -11.06 -5.40 -14.15
N GLY A 50 -10.45 -4.87 -13.07
CA GLY A 50 -10.89 -3.64 -12.42
C GLY A 50 -10.81 -2.41 -13.34
N ILE A 51 -9.74 -2.27 -14.13
CA ILE A 51 -9.59 -1.19 -15.11
C ILE A 51 -10.67 -1.31 -16.19
N VAL A 52 -10.87 -2.51 -16.75
CA VAL A 52 -11.91 -2.73 -17.78
C VAL A 52 -13.30 -2.40 -17.23
N ALA A 53 -13.64 -2.92 -16.06
CA ALA A 53 -14.90 -2.61 -15.39
C ALA A 53 -15.05 -1.11 -15.12
N GLY A 54 -13.98 -0.44 -14.67
CA GLY A 54 -13.93 1.00 -14.46
C GLY A 54 -14.21 1.80 -15.74
N VAL A 55 -13.60 1.41 -16.88
CA VAL A 55 -13.86 2.05 -18.17
C VAL A 55 -15.32 1.90 -18.58
N PHE A 56 -15.88 0.70 -18.50
CA PHE A 56 -17.30 0.49 -18.84
C PHE A 56 -18.25 1.23 -17.89
N ALA A 57 -17.94 1.27 -16.59
CA ALA A 57 -18.73 2.02 -15.63
C ALA A 57 -18.70 3.53 -15.92
N LEU A 58 -17.53 4.08 -16.26
CA LEU A 58 -17.39 5.49 -16.65
C LEU A 58 -18.14 5.79 -17.95
N LEU A 59 -18.00 4.95 -18.98
CA LEU A 59 -18.74 5.12 -20.24
C LEU A 59 -20.26 5.03 -20.02
N GLY A 60 -20.71 4.04 -19.24
CA GLY A 60 -22.13 3.89 -18.89
C GLY A 60 -22.66 5.11 -18.13
N LEU A 61 -21.89 5.64 -17.18
CA LEU A 61 -22.24 6.86 -16.46
C LEU A 61 -22.33 8.08 -17.40
N LEU A 62 -21.40 8.22 -18.36
CA LEU A 62 -21.46 9.31 -19.35
C LEU A 62 -22.74 9.25 -20.19
N TYR A 63 -23.08 8.07 -20.73
CA TYR A 63 -24.33 7.90 -21.48
C TYR A 63 -25.57 8.11 -20.63
N LEU A 64 -25.54 7.71 -19.35
CA LEU A 64 -26.65 7.92 -18.42
C LEU A 64 -26.84 9.40 -18.10
N LEU A 65 -25.76 10.17 -17.93
CA LEU A 65 -25.81 11.61 -17.70
C LEU A 65 -26.26 12.38 -18.96
N ASP A 66 -25.83 11.94 -20.14
CA ASP A 66 -26.29 12.50 -21.42
C ASP A 66 -27.81 12.26 -21.59
N ALA A 67 -28.26 11.02 -21.41
CA ALA A 67 -29.67 10.66 -21.45
C ALA A 67 -30.49 11.44 -20.40
N LEU A 68 -29.96 11.60 -19.18
CA LEU A 68 -30.61 12.38 -18.12
C LEU A 68 -30.71 13.86 -18.49
N SER A 69 -29.72 14.42 -19.17
CA SER A 69 -29.72 15.81 -19.63
C SER A 69 -30.79 16.05 -20.68
N TRP A 70 -30.87 15.17 -21.68
CA TRP A 70 -31.94 15.19 -22.68
C TRP A 70 -33.32 15.00 -22.06
N PHE A 71 -33.45 14.07 -21.13
CA PHE A 71 -34.69 13.82 -20.40
C PHE A 71 -35.12 15.06 -19.58
N THR A 72 -34.19 15.68 -18.86
CA THR A 72 -34.43 16.88 -18.06
C THR A 72 -34.87 18.05 -18.93
N TRP A 73 -34.24 18.27 -20.08
CA TRP A 73 -34.68 19.28 -21.04
C TRP A 73 -36.13 19.04 -21.49
N LYS A 74 -36.48 17.80 -21.86
CA LYS A 74 -37.85 17.46 -22.25
C LYS A 74 -38.86 17.71 -21.14
N LEU A 75 -38.50 17.42 -19.89
CA LEU A 75 -39.38 17.66 -18.73
C LEU A 75 -39.61 19.15 -18.49
N VAL A 76 -38.59 19.99 -18.62
CA VAL A 76 -38.69 21.43 -18.31
C VAL A 76 -39.38 22.20 -19.44
N GLN A 77 -39.04 21.91 -20.70
CA GLN A 77 -39.48 22.69 -21.86
C GLN A 77 -40.62 22.03 -22.65
N GLY A 78 -41.15 20.89 -22.19
CA GLY A 78 -42.20 20.13 -22.90
C GLY A 78 -41.77 19.58 -24.27
N GLY A 79 -40.47 19.62 -24.59
CA GLY A 79 -39.89 19.12 -25.83
C GLY A 79 -39.98 20.05 -27.06
N GLY A 80 -40.33 21.33 -26.89
CA GLY A 80 -40.65 22.24 -28.00
C GLY A 80 -39.68 23.41 -28.28
N GLY A 81 -38.54 23.52 -27.60
CA GLY A 81 -37.63 24.67 -27.76
C GLY A 81 -36.16 24.29 -27.89
N ASP A 82 -35.39 25.07 -28.65
CA ASP A 82 -33.99 24.79 -29.00
C ASP A 82 -32.99 24.95 -27.83
N ASP A 83 -33.47 25.27 -26.63
CA ASP A 83 -32.67 25.45 -25.41
C ASP A 83 -32.29 24.13 -24.72
N PHE A 84 -31.85 23.12 -25.48
CA PHE A 84 -31.43 21.83 -24.93
C PHE A 84 -30.29 21.96 -23.91
N TRP A 85 -29.45 22.98 -24.07
CA TRP A 85 -28.34 23.31 -23.18
C TRP A 85 -28.77 23.51 -21.71
N LEU A 86 -30.02 23.91 -21.45
CA LEU A 86 -30.55 24.05 -20.09
C LEU A 86 -30.62 22.72 -19.35
N GLY A 87 -30.99 21.62 -20.03
CA GLY A 87 -31.01 20.29 -19.43
C GLY A 87 -29.63 19.85 -18.96
N PHE A 88 -28.62 20.09 -19.80
CA PHE A 88 -27.21 19.81 -19.48
C PHE A 88 -26.71 20.70 -18.33
N LEU A 89 -27.07 21.98 -18.30
CA LEU A 89 -26.67 22.89 -17.22
C LEU A 89 -27.25 22.46 -15.86
N ILE A 90 -28.53 22.05 -15.83
CA ILE A 90 -29.19 21.56 -14.61
C ILE A 90 -28.48 20.31 -14.09
N VAL A 91 -28.23 19.34 -14.96
CA VAL A 91 -27.52 18.11 -14.58
C VAL A 91 -26.09 18.41 -14.10
N ALA A 92 -25.39 19.34 -14.75
CA ALA A 92 -24.05 19.77 -14.32
C ALA A 92 -24.08 20.39 -12.91
N ILE A 93 -25.02 21.29 -12.62
CA ILE A 93 -25.18 21.89 -11.29
C ILE A 93 -25.45 20.81 -10.25
N LEU A 94 -26.35 19.86 -10.56
CA LEU A 94 -26.64 18.73 -9.67
C LEU A 94 -25.38 17.93 -9.33
N LEU A 95 -24.54 17.63 -10.32
CA LEU A 95 -23.27 16.93 -10.12
C LEU A 95 -22.28 17.73 -9.26
N PHE A 96 -22.18 19.05 -9.46
CA PHE A 96 -21.32 19.90 -8.62
C PHE A 96 -21.79 19.92 -7.17
N VAL A 97 -23.10 19.97 -6.93
CA VAL A 97 -23.67 19.90 -5.57
C VAL A 97 -23.35 18.56 -4.93
N LEU A 98 -23.62 17.45 -5.63
CA LEU A 98 -23.31 16.11 -5.13
C LEU A 98 -21.80 15.93 -4.90
N GLY A 99 -20.97 16.43 -5.81
CA GLY A 99 -19.51 16.40 -5.71
C GLY A 99 -18.98 17.21 -4.53
N ALA A 100 -19.55 18.40 -4.28
CA ALA A 100 -19.20 19.21 -3.12
C ALA A 100 -19.56 18.51 -1.80
N ILE A 101 -20.74 17.88 -1.73
CA ILE A 101 -21.17 17.10 -0.57
C ILE A 101 -20.24 15.90 -0.36
N ALA A 102 -20.00 15.11 -1.40
CA ALA A 102 -19.12 13.93 -1.34
C ALA A 102 -17.68 14.32 -0.94
N GLY A 103 -17.14 15.37 -1.55
CA GLY A 103 -15.81 15.90 -1.21
C GLY A 103 -15.72 16.43 0.22
N PHE A 104 -16.77 17.07 0.71
CA PHE A 104 -16.86 17.51 2.11
C PHE A 104 -16.88 16.31 3.08
N LEU A 105 -17.70 15.29 2.80
CA LEU A 105 -17.73 14.05 3.59
C LEU A 105 -16.37 13.34 3.57
N ALA A 106 -15.77 13.17 2.39
CA ALA A 106 -14.45 12.57 2.24
C ALA A 106 -13.39 13.31 3.06
N SER A 107 -13.38 14.65 3.00
CA SER A 107 -12.51 15.50 3.83
C SER A 107 -12.71 15.25 5.32
N ARG A 108 -13.96 15.05 5.76
CA ARG A 108 -14.25 14.73 7.17
C ARG A 108 -13.72 13.35 7.56
N PHE A 109 -13.89 12.35 6.71
CA PHE A 109 -13.38 10.99 6.97
C PHE A 109 -11.86 10.95 7.01
N ILE A 110 -11.18 11.59 6.04
CA ILE A 110 -9.72 11.68 6.02
C ILE A 110 -9.21 12.38 7.29
N LYS A 111 -9.81 13.51 7.67
CA LYS A 111 -9.43 14.24 8.89
C LYS A 111 -9.70 13.47 10.19
N ARG A 112 -10.65 12.52 10.20
CA ARG A 112 -10.96 11.67 11.37
C ARG A 112 -10.10 10.41 11.42
N GLY A 113 -9.80 9.81 10.27
CA GLY A 113 -9.06 8.57 10.15
C GLY A 113 -7.55 8.74 10.02
N SER A 114 -7.06 9.96 9.83
CA SER A 114 -5.62 10.26 9.92
C SER A 114 -5.19 10.11 11.38
N PRO A 115 -4.25 9.19 11.70
CA PRO A 115 -3.62 9.17 13.01
C PRO A 115 -3.10 10.58 13.33
N PRO A 116 -3.05 11.00 14.61
CA PRO A 116 -2.34 12.23 14.97
C PRO A 116 -0.98 12.18 14.27
N THR A 117 -0.62 13.28 13.61
CA THR A 117 0.61 13.39 12.79
C THR A 117 1.75 12.59 13.40
N PRO A 118 2.62 11.93 12.61
CA PRO A 118 3.72 11.09 13.09
C PRO A 118 4.78 11.82 13.92
N LYS A 119 4.47 13.00 14.46
CA LYS A 119 5.18 13.66 15.56
C LYS A 119 5.53 12.67 16.67
N LEU A 120 4.60 11.83 17.12
CA LEU A 120 4.86 10.82 18.16
C LEU A 120 5.90 9.78 17.71
N ALA A 121 5.76 9.24 16.49
CA ALA A 121 6.71 8.27 15.94
C ALA A 121 8.11 8.87 15.66
N ILE A 122 8.14 10.14 15.23
CA ILE A 122 9.37 10.90 15.01
C ILE A 122 10.03 11.22 16.36
N GLU A 123 9.26 11.61 17.37
CA GLU A 123 9.72 11.90 18.73
C GLU A 123 10.31 10.65 19.40
N GLU A 124 9.63 9.50 19.30
CA GLU A 124 10.15 8.21 19.77
C GLU A 124 11.46 7.83 19.06
N ALA A 125 11.53 8.01 17.73
CA ALA A 125 12.75 7.77 16.97
C ALA A 125 13.91 8.70 17.39
N GLN A 126 13.61 9.96 17.72
CA GLN A 126 14.62 10.89 18.23
C GLN A 126 15.10 10.53 19.65
N LEU A 127 14.19 10.09 20.53
CA LEU A 127 14.55 9.62 21.87
C LEU A 127 15.46 8.38 21.81
N ILE A 128 15.16 7.43 20.91
CA ILE A 128 16.00 6.24 20.69
C ILE A 128 17.39 6.65 20.18
N LYS A 129 17.47 7.57 19.21
CA LYS A 129 18.74 8.09 18.70
C LYS A 129 19.57 8.78 19.78
N GLN A 130 18.93 9.57 20.65
CA GLN A 130 19.60 10.25 21.77
C GLN A 130 20.12 9.25 22.80
N THR A 131 19.36 8.19 23.08
CA THR A 131 19.73 7.13 24.04
C THR A 131 20.92 6.31 23.54
N ILE A 132 20.97 5.99 22.25
CA ILE A 132 22.11 5.27 21.65
C ILE A 132 23.36 6.16 21.59
N SER A 133 23.19 7.45 21.31
CA SER A 133 24.29 8.41 21.26
C SER A 133 24.89 8.70 22.64
N SER A 134 24.07 8.76 23.69
CA SER A 134 24.54 8.96 25.08
C SER A 134 25.17 7.69 25.67
N SER A 135 24.67 6.51 25.34
CA SER A 135 25.25 5.22 25.76
C SER A 135 26.63 4.96 25.13
N THR A 136 26.91 5.51 23.96
CA THR A 136 28.20 5.37 23.25
C THR A 136 29.24 6.39 23.75
N ALA A 137 28.81 7.48 24.38
CA ALA A 137 29.69 8.55 24.88
C ALA A 137 30.32 8.27 26.26
N THR A 138 30.17 7.06 26.84
CA THR A 138 30.92 6.66 28.05
C THR A 138 32.01 5.62 27.73
N PRO A 139 33.18 6.02 27.21
CA PRO A 139 34.42 5.32 27.46
C PRO A 139 35.12 5.93 28.69
N ALA A 140 35.35 5.08 29.69
CA ALA A 140 36.45 5.12 30.65
C ALA A 140 36.78 6.45 31.36
N SER A 141 36.24 6.67 32.55
CA SER A 141 36.93 7.48 33.58
C SER A 141 36.77 6.94 35.01
N ARG A 142 36.59 5.62 35.18
CA ARG A 142 36.56 4.97 36.50
C ARG A 142 37.75 4.02 36.64
N SER A 143 38.96 4.55 36.78
CA SER A 143 40.13 3.75 37.18
C SER A 143 41.20 4.49 38.00
N GLU A 144 41.08 5.78 38.31
CA GLU A 144 42.11 6.49 39.12
C GLU A 144 41.46 7.32 40.23
N ALA A 145 41.00 6.66 41.28
CA ALA A 145 40.69 7.29 42.57
C ALA A 145 40.69 6.23 43.69
N ARG A 146 41.74 5.41 43.73
CA ARG A 146 42.12 4.59 44.90
C ARG A 146 43.64 4.49 44.93
N SER A 147 44.26 5.50 45.52
CA SER A 147 45.60 5.45 46.13
C SER A 147 45.65 6.49 47.22
#